data_AF-A0A3B3Y1G7-F1
#
_entry.id   AF-A0A3B3Y1G7-F1
#
_cell.length_a   1.000
_cell.length_b   1.000
_cell.length_c   1.000
_cell.angle_alpha   90.00
_cell.angle_beta   90.00
_cell.angle_gamma   90.00
#
_symmetry.space_group_name_H-M   'P 1'
#
loop_
_entity.id
_entity.type
_entity.pdbx_description
1 polymer ?
#
loop_
_entity_poly.entity_id
_entity_poly.type
_entity_poly.pdbx_seq_one_letter_code
_entity_poly.pdbx_strand_id
1 'polypeptide(L)'
;MNWFGFLSAVHTKRCACFRPQGSSVAHVESVLQQLEESHAQLEELFHQKKIRLDIFLQFRILQQCTLEVTGEMDAWKQDLQKQSQDFSSEKLTSPRHMERRLAMNNMIYEVIQQGHDLQQYITEVQASGMELSEAEGGLTAQVEELQRLLQDKQKELQQIADHTHTYLEQNLQLRHLQSQVKQVLGWISEGEMKLSSCMLNSSCLSEAEQLQREHERLQQTIEVTADTEIKHLMLKSSGAGVPQGGGLVRRRRAAARAAAAAHQQTHGAEGGLPEGTATKNTFSSL
;
A
#
# COMPACT_ATOMS: atom_id res chain seq x y z
N MET A 1 -12.09 19.27 -43.10
CA MET A 1 -12.23 20.74 -43.13
C MET A 1 -11.09 21.33 -43.93
N ASN A 2 -11.44 22.17 -44.90
CA ASN A 2 -10.69 22.47 -46.12
C ASN A 2 -9.52 23.44 -45.90
N TRP A 3 -8.29 22.97 -46.11
CA TRP A 3 -7.09 23.83 -46.22
C TRP A 3 -7.02 24.62 -47.54
N PHE A 4 -7.82 24.28 -48.54
CA PHE A 4 -7.82 24.94 -49.85
C PHE A 4 -8.51 26.32 -49.88
N GLY A 5 -9.20 26.74 -48.80
CA GLY A 5 -9.95 27.99 -48.76
C GLY A 5 -9.14 29.25 -48.44
N PHE A 6 -7.95 29.12 -47.87
CA PHE A 6 -7.21 30.29 -47.35
C PHE A 6 -6.33 31.00 -48.39
N LEU A 7 -6.01 30.34 -49.51
CA LEU A 7 -5.13 30.94 -50.54
C LEU A 7 -5.86 31.89 -51.51
N SER A 8 -7.20 31.97 -51.50
CA SER A 8 -7.95 32.68 -52.55
C SER A 8 -8.22 34.17 -52.27
N ALA A 9 -7.83 34.72 -51.12
CA ALA A 9 -8.26 36.06 -50.70
C ALA A 9 -7.25 37.22 -50.94
N VAL A 10 -6.04 36.96 -51.45
CA VAL A 10 -4.96 37.99 -51.45
C VAL A 10 -4.76 38.71 -52.78
N HIS A 11 -5.43 38.32 -53.87
CA HIS A 11 -5.13 38.89 -55.21
C HIS A 11 -6.28 39.65 -55.84
N THR A 12 -6.55 40.88 -55.39
CA THR A 12 -7.15 41.91 -56.25
C THR A 12 -6.85 43.33 -55.77
N LYS A 13 -5.73 43.93 -56.18
CA LYS A 13 -5.65 45.37 -56.56
C LYS A 13 -4.56 45.59 -57.61
N ARG A 14 -4.95 46.31 -58.66
CA ARG A 14 -4.18 46.66 -59.88
C ARG A 14 -3.87 48.16 -59.82
N CYS A 15 -2.62 48.58 -60.06
CA CYS A 15 -2.19 49.61 -61.03
C CYS A 15 -0.90 50.40 -60.69
N ALA A 16 -0.09 50.51 -61.76
CA ALA A 16 0.71 51.65 -62.24
C ALA A 16 2.15 51.91 -61.71
N CYS A 17 3.01 52.21 -62.69
CA CYS A 17 4.47 52.19 -62.71
C CYS A 17 5.18 53.29 -61.93
N PHE A 18 6.31 52.97 -61.28
CA PHE A 18 7.56 53.77 -61.21
C PHE A 18 8.67 52.87 -60.60
N ARG A 19 9.85 52.76 -61.22
CA ARG A 19 11.05 52.17 -60.59
C ARG A 19 12.17 53.21 -60.62
N PRO A 20 12.97 53.27 -59.54
CA PRO A 20 14.30 52.69 -59.63
C PRO A 20 14.64 51.82 -58.40
N GLN A 21 14.94 50.53 -58.64
CA GLN A 21 15.67 49.58 -57.78
C GLN A 21 15.29 49.36 -56.29
N GLY A 22 14.11 49.78 -55.81
CA GLY A 22 13.63 49.44 -54.46
C GLY A 22 12.53 48.36 -54.36
N SER A 23 11.79 48.08 -55.45
CA SER A 23 10.52 47.32 -55.34
C SER A 23 10.65 45.80 -55.45
N SER A 24 11.67 45.29 -56.16
CA SER A 24 11.91 43.84 -56.28
C SER A 24 12.54 43.29 -55.01
N VAL A 25 13.56 43.99 -54.53
CA VAL A 25 14.38 43.56 -53.40
C VAL A 25 13.54 43.64 -52.12
N ALA A 26 12.86 44.76 -51.86
CA ALA A 26 11.95 44.88 -50.72
C ALA A 26 10.78 43.86 -50.75
N HIS A 27 10.28 43.52 -51.93
CA HIS A 27 9.26 42.47 -52.05
C HIS A 27 9.83 41.07 -51.76
N VAL A 28 11.02 40.76 -52.27
CA VAL A 28 11.72 39.50 -51.96
C VAL A 28 12.04 39.42 -50.46
N GLU A 29 12.51 40.50 -49.85
CA GLU A 29 12.75 40.60 -48.40
C GLU A 29 11.47 40.37 -47.60
N SER A 30 10.35 40.97 -48.00
CA SER A 30 9.04 40.74 -47.36
C SER A 30 8.56 39.29 -47.50
N VAL A 31 8.77 38.65 -48.66
CA VAL A 31 8.40 37.25 -48.86
C VAL A 31 9.31 36.33 -48.05
N LEU A 32 10.61 36.62 -47.97
CA LEU A 32 11.55 35.88 -47.12
C LEU A 32 11.16 35.99 -45.65
N GLN A 33 10.86 37.19 -45.17
CA GLN A 33 10.38 37.40 -43.81
C GLN A 33 9.08 36.64 -43.53
N GLN A 34 8.13 36.67 -44.46
CA GLN A 34 6.89 35.90 -44.33
C GLN A 34 7.15 34.39 -44.31
N LEU A 35 8.13 33.91 -45.09
CA LEU A 35 8.53 32.50 -45.09
C LEU A 35 9.17 32.11 -43.75
N GLU A 36 10.06 32.94 -43.21
CA GLU A 36 10.68 32.75 -41.89
C GLU A 36 9.63 32.72 -40.77
N GLU A 37 8.68 33.66 -40.76
CA GLU A 37 7.56 33.68 -39.81
C GLU A 37 6.69 32.42 -39.95
N SER A 38 6.38 31.98 -41.17
CA SER A 38 5.60 30.76 -41.41
C SER A 38 6.35 29.50 -40.98
N HIS A 39 7.68 29.48 -41.14
CA HIS A 39 8.52 28.38 -40.71
C HIS A 39 8.55 28.27 -39.18
N ALA A 40 8.72 29.40 -38.48
CA ALA A 40 8.66 29.45 -37.02
C ALA A 40 7.29 29.01 -36.47
N GLN A 41 6.19 29.43 -37.10
CA GLN A 41 4.84 28.97 -36.74
C GLN A 41 4.67 27.46 -36.92
N LEU A 42 5.24 26.90 -37.99
CA LEU A 42 5.19 25.46 -38.25
C LEU A 42 5.99 24.68 -37.19
N GLU A 43 7.17 25.16 -36.81
CA GLU A 43 7.98 24.56 -35.75
C GLU A 43 7.24 24.52 -34.41
N GLU A 44 6.59 25.63 -34.04
CA GLU A 44 5.77 25.71 -32.83
C GLU A 44 4.61 24.72 -32.87
N LEU A 45 3.89 24.62 -34.00
CA LEU A 45 2.82 23.63 -34.16
C LEU A 45 3.32 22.18 -34.04
N PHE A 46 4.50 21.88 -34.58
CA PHE A 46 5.11 20.55 -34.42
C PHE A 46 5.49 20.28 -32.97
N HIS A 47 6.01 21.29 -32.26
CA HIS A 47 6.35 21.19 -30.84
C HIS A 47 5.11 20.90 -30.00
N GLN A 48 4.03 21.65 -30.19
CA GLN A 48 2.75 21.45 -29.52
C GLN A 48 2.15 20.06 -29.78
N LYS A 49 2.20 19.60 -31.05
CA LYS A 49 1.75 18.24 -31.40
C LYS A 49 2.58 17.15 -30.72
N LYS A 50 3.89 17.35 -30.60
CA LYS A 50 4.78 16.40 -29.91
C LYS A 50 4.44 16.29 -28.43
N ILE A 51 4.28 17.42 -27.74
CA ILE A 51 3.85 17.45 -26.33
C ILE A 51 2.50 16.77 -26.16
N ARG A 52 1.52 17.10 -27.00
CA ARG A 52 0.18 16.49 -26.94
C ARG A 52 0.24 14.97 -27.11
N LEU A 53 1.02 14.47 -28.06
CA LEU A 53 1.17 13.03 -28.29
C LEU A 53 1.84 12.33 -27.10
N ASP A 54 2.85 12.97 -26.50
CA ASP A 54 3.52 12.46 -25.31
C ASP A 54 2.56 12.33 -24.12
N ILE A 55 1.73 13.35 -23.86
CA ILE A 55 0.68 13.29 -22.83
C ILE A 55 -0.28 12.11 -23.08
N PHE A 56 -0.75 11.92 -24.32
CA PHE A 56 -1.63 10.79 -24.64
C PHE A 56 -0.93 9.44 -24.48
N LEU A 57 0.36 9.36 -24.80
CA LEU A 57 1.15 8.15 -24.58
C LEU A 57 1.26 7.83 -23.09
N GLN A 58 1.62 8.82 -22.25
CA GLN A 58 1.68 8.65 -20.79
C GLN A 58 0.33 8.24 -20.22
N PHE A 59 -0.76 8.82 -20.70
CA PHE A 59 -2.11 8.40 -20.31
C PHE A 59 -2.41 6.94 -20.66
N ARG A 60 -2.03 6.48 -21.85
CA ARG A 60 -2.19 5.07 -22.23
C ARG A 60 -1.33 4.12 -21.40
N ILE A 61 -0.11 4.53 -21.05
CA ILE A 61 0.76 3.77 -20.14
C ILE A 61 0.09 3.67 -18.76
N LEU A 62 -0.41 4.78 -18.21
CA LEU A 62 -1.11 4.79 -16.92
C LEU A 62 -2.33 3.85 -16.92
N GLN A 63 -3.13 3.88 -17.99
CA GLN A 63 -4.26 2.97 -18.15
C GLN A 63 -3.82 1.50 -18.12
N GLN A 64 -2.75 1.18 -18.84
CA GLN A 64 -2.19 -0.18 -18.87
C GLN A 64 -1.66 -0.61 -17.50
N CYS A 65 -0.86 0.22 -16.84
CA CYS A 65 -0.36 -0.03 -15.49
C CYS A 65 -1.51 -0.24 -14.49
N THR A 66 -2.58 0.56 -14.61
CA THR A 66 -3.78 0.42 -13.78
C THR A 66 -4.43 -0.95 -14.00
N LEU A 67 -4.60 -1.39 -15.25
CA LEU A 67 -5.17 -2.70 -15.57
C LEU A 67 -4.32 -3.85 -15.02
N GLU A 68 -3.00 -3.78 -15.18
CA GLU A 68 -2.06 -4.79 -14.69
C GLU A 68 -2.11 -4.92 -13.17
N VAL A 69 -2.02 -3.80 -12.45
CA VAL A 69 -2.10 -3.80 -10.98
C VAL A 69 -3.46 -4.28 -10.52
N THR A 70 -4.56 -3.89 -11.17
CA THR A 70 -5.90 -4.37 -10.81
C THR A 70 -6.04 -5.88 -11.03
N GLY A 71 -5.45 -6.42 -12.10
CA GLY A 71 -5.40 -7.86 -12.34
C GLY A 71 -4.62 -8.62 -11.25
N GLU A 72 -3.46 -8.09 -10.84
CA GLU A 72 -2.68 -8.65 -9.72
C GLU A 72 -3.43 -8.57 -8.39
N MET A 73 -4.19 -7.50 -8.16
CA MET A 73 -5.05 -7.34 -6.98
C MET A 73 -6.15 -8.41 -6.95
N ASP A 74 -6.81 -8.66 -8.07
CA ASP A 74 -7.85 -9.67 -8.18
C ASP A 74 -7.29 -11.09 -8.01
N ALA A 75 -6.10 -11.37 -8.54
CA ALA A 75 -5.40 -12.63 -8.32
C ALA A 75 -5.08 -12.84 -6.83
N TRP A 76 -4.53 -11.83 -6.16
CA TRP A 76 -4.23 -11.92 -4.74
C TRP A 76 -5.50 -12.02 -3.88
N LYS A 77 -6.59 -11.36 -4.27
CA LYS A 77 -7.91 -11.51 -3.63
C LYS A 77 -8.40 -12.97 -3.69
N GLN A 78 -8.28 -13.64 -4.83
CA GLN A 78 -8.64 -15.05 -4.97
C GLN A 78 -7.75 -15.95 -4.11
N ASP A 79 -6.45 -15.68 -4.05
CA ASP A 79 -5.53 -16.41 -3.17
C ASP A 79 -5.92 -16.28 -1.69
N LEU A 80 -6.25 -15.07 -1.24
CA LEU A 80 -6.71 -14.81 0.13
C LEU A 80 -8.01 -15.57 0.45
N GLN A 81 -8.94 -15.63 -0.51
CA GLN A 81 -10.18 -16.40 -0.36
C GLN A 81 -9.90 -17.91 -0.27
N LYS A 82 -9.04 -18.45 -1.13
CA LYS A 82 -8.65 -19.86 -1.10
C LYS A 82 -7.99 -20.24 0.23
N GLN A 83 -7.10 -19.40 0.74
CA GLN A 83 -6.45 -19.64 2.03
C GLN A 83 -7.41 -19.62 3.21
N SER A 84 -8.48 -18.82 3.15
CA SER A 84 -9.52 -18.86 4.19
C SER A 84 -10.26 -20.21 4.22
N GLN A 85 -10.26 -20.95 3.11
CA GLN A 85 -10.89 -22.27 3.00
C GLN A 85 -9.91 -23.42 3.32
N ASP A 86 -8.63 -23.25 2.99
CA ASP A 86 -7.59 -24.26 3.19
C ASP A 86 -6.98 -24.18 4.61
N PHE A 87 -7.51 -25.00 5.52
CA PHE A 87 -7.13 -25.08 6.92
C PHE A 87 -5.75 -25.72 7.21
N SER A 88 -4.81 -25.81 6.27
CA SER A 88 -3.50 -26.43 6.56
C SER A 88 -2.61 -25.52 7.45
N SER A 89 -2.12 -26.09 8.55
CA SER A 89 -1.43 -25.41 9.66
C SER A 89 -0.15 -24.65 9.30
N GLU A 90 0.40 -24.87 8.10
CA GLU A 90 1.77 -24.48 7.76
C GLU A 90 1.88 -23.18 6.94
N LYS A 91 0.77 -22.63 6.44
CA LYS A 91 0.76 -21.40 5.61
C LYS A 91 0.28 -20.13 6.32
N LEU A 92 -0.30 -20.24 7.51
CA LEU A 92 -1.16 -19.21 8.12
C LEU A 92 -0.41 -17.97 8.65
N THR A 93 0.90 -18.09 8.87
CA THR A 93 1.74 -17.02 9.46
C THR A 93 3.04 -16.80 8.66
N SER A 94 3.03 -17.14 7.37
CA SER A 94 4.23 -17.08 6.56
C SER A 94 4.65 -15.63 6.27
N PRO A 95 5.94 -15.26 6.43
CA PRO A 95 6.51 -13.97 5.98
C PRO A 95 6.07 -13.58 4.56
N ARG A 96 5.81 -14.58 3.71
CA ARG A 96 5.26 -14.45 2.35
C ARG A 96 3.98 -13.60 2.28
N HIS A 97 3.12 -13.63 3.29
CA HIS A 97 1.93 -12.78 3.34
C HIS A 97 2.26 -11.31 3.47
N MET A 98 3.18 -10.98 4.38
CA MET A 98 3.62 -9.60 4.59
C MET A 98 4.38 -9.11 3.37
N GLU A 99 5.24 -9.94 2.79
CA GLU A 99 5.96 -9.64 1.54
C GLU A 99 5.00 -9.36 0.39
N ARG A 100 3.97 -10.20 0.18
CA ARG A 100 2.97 -9.99 -0.89
C ARG A 100 2.14 -8.72 -0.66
N ARG A 101 1.77 -8.44 0.60
CA ARG A 101 1.09 -7.19 0.98
C ARG A 101 1.92 -5.95 0.66
N LEU A 102 3.21 -5.98 1.02
CA LEU A 102 4.13 -4.88 0.77
C LEU A 102 4.36 -4.67 -0.72
N ALA A 103 4.62 -5.75 -1.46
CA ALA A 103 4.77 -5.70 -2.92
C ALA A 103 3.53 -5.09 -3.59
N MET A 104 2.34 -5.53 -3.21
CA MET A 104 1.09 -4.99 -3.74
C MET A 104 0.93 -3.48 -3.46
N ASN A 105 1.19 -3.05 -2.22
CA ASN A 105 1.10 -1.64 -1.87
C ASN A 105 2.11 -0.77 -2.62
N ASN A 106 3.31 -1.28 -2.87
CA ASN A 106 4.31 -0.57 -3.66
C ASN A 106 3.87 -0.41 -5.11
N MET A 107 3.38 -1.47 -5.75
CA MET A 107 2.86 -1.39 -7.13
C MET A 107 1.72 -0.39 -7.24
N ILE A 108 0.76 -0.42 -6.31
CA ILE A 108 -0.36 0.54 -6.28
C ILE A 108 0.16 1.97 -6.10
N TYR A 109 1.11 2.18 -5.19
CA TYR A 109 1.71 3.48 -4.95
C TYR A 109 2.38 4.04 -6.21
N GLU A 110 3.17 3.24 -6.91
CA GLU A 110 3.84 3.66 -8.15
C GLU A 110 2.86 4.12 -9.22
N VAL A 111 1.75 3.40 -9.42
CA VAL A 111 0.72 3.79 -10.39
C VAL A 111 -0.03 5.06 -9.97
N ILE A 112 -0.32 5.24 -8.68
CA ILE A 112 -0.93 6.48 -8.17
C ILE A 112 0.01 7.67 -8.41
N GLN A 113 1.30 7.53 -8.13
CA GLN A 113 2.29 8.59 -8.34
C GLN A 113 2.40 8.95 -9.83
N GLN A 114 2.49 7.97 -10.73
CA GLN A 114 2.47 8.21 -12.18
C GLN A 114 1.23 9.02 -12.62
N GLY A 115 0.06 8.75 -12.02
CA GLY A 115 -1.14 9.53 -12.28
C GLY A 115 -1.05 10.98 -11.79
N HIS A 116 -0.40 11.23 -10.65
CA HIS A 116 -0.21 12.60 -10.13
C HIS A 116 0.81 13.38 -10.97
N ASP A 117 1.91 12.74 -11.36
CA ASP A 117 2.90 13.34 -12.25
C ASP A 117 2.26 13.71 -13.59
N LEU A 118 1.40 12.84 -14.14
CA LEU A 118 0.67 13.13 -15.37
C LEU A 118 -0.36 14.27 -15.21
N GLN A 119 -1.08 14.32 -14.09
CA GLN A 119 -1.99 15.44 -13.79
C GLN A 119 -1.23 16.77 -13.71
N GLN A 120 -0.06 16.78 -13.07
CA GLN A 120 0.79 17.97 -13.01
C GLN A 120 1.23 18.38 -14.41
N TYR A 121 1.70 17.44 -15.23
CA TYR A 121 2.13 17.73 -16.60
C TYR A 121 0.99 18.30 -17.46
N ILE A 122 -0.22 17.72 -17.36
CA ILE A 122 -1.42 18.23 -18.03
C ILE A 122 -1.72 19.67 -17.58
N THR A 123 -1.64 19.94 -16.28
CA THR A 123 -1.93 21.27 -15.71
C THR A 123 -0.94 22.32 -16.18
N GLU A 124 0.36 22.00 -16.20
CA GLU A 124 1.42 22.90 -16.68
C GLU A 124 1.26 23.23 -18.17
N VAL A 125 0.91 22.23 -18.98
CA VAL A 125 0.66 22.42 -20.42
C VAL A 125 -0.64 23.19 -20.68
N GLN A 126 -1.67 23.01 -19.86
CA GLN A 126 -2.87 23.85 -19.94
C GLN A 126 -2.56 25.31 -19.55
N ALA A 127 -1.72 25.52 -18.54
CA ALA A 127 -1.30 26.85 -18.11
C ALA A 127 -0.47 27.60 -19.16
N SER A 128 0.21 26.90 -20.07
CA SER A 128 0.91 27.51 -21.21
C SER A 128 -0.02 27.94 -22.35
N GLY A 129 -1.33 27.69 -22.22
CA GLY A 129 -2.34 28.05 -23.24
C GLY A 129 -2.55 26.97 -24.31
N MET A 130 -1.98 25.77 -24.14
CA MET A 130 -2.22 24.66 -25.05
C MET A 130 -3.55 23.97 -24.76
N GLU A 131 -4.39 23.83 -25.78
CA GLU A 131 -5.60 23.03 -25.69
C GLU A 131 -5.28 21.53 -25.79
N LEU A 132 -5.82 20.73 -24.87
CA LEU A 132 -5.61 19.28 -24.80
C LEU A 132 -6.86 18.45 -25.11
N SER A 133 -8.01 19.09 -25.38
CA SER A 133 -9.31 18.39 -25.40
C SER A 133 -9.90 18.17 -26.80
N GLU A 134 -10.33 16.92 -27.06
CA GLU A 134 -11.37 16.56 -28.04
C GLU A 134 -12.41 15.57 -27.47
N ALA A 135 -12.26 15.07 -26.23
CA ALA A 135 -13.08 14.01 -25.65
C ALA A 135 -13.99 14.49 -24.50
N GLU A 136 -15.20 13.93 -24.39
CA GLU A 136 -16.12 14.21 -23.28
C GLU A 136 -15.44 13.97 -21.91
N GLY A 137 -15.52 14.97 -21.02
CA GLY A 137 -15.00 14.89 -19.65
C GLY A 137 -13.57 15.40 -19.43
N GLY A 138 -12.76 15.58 -20.50
CA GLY A 138 -11.38 16.06 -20.38
C GLY A 138 -10.40 15.02 -19.81
N LEU A 139 -9.12 15.16 -20.17
CA LEU A 139 -8.09 14.17 -19.81
C LEU A 139 -7.82 14.10 -18.30
N THR A 140 -7.82 15.25 -17.62
CA THR A 140 -7.61 15.34 -16.17
C THR A 140 -8.62 14.51 -15.38
N ALA A 141 -9.92 14.63 -15.72
CA ALA A 141 -10.97 13.88 -15.04
C ALA A 141 -10.85 12.36 -15.26
N GLN A 142 -10.39 11.94 -16.44
CA GLN A 142 -10.13 10.52 -16.72
C GLN A 142 -8.98 9.97 -15.88
N VAL A 143 -7.91 10.75 -15.68
CA VAL A 143 -6.80 10.35 -14.79
C VAL A 143 -7.27 10.27 -13.33
N GLU A 144 -8.07 11.23 -12.87
CA GLU A 144 -8.67 11.20 -11.53
C GLU A 144 -9.58 9.98 -11.32
N GLU A 145 -10.37 9.59 -12.32
CA GLU A 145 -11.24 8.41 -12.25
C GLU A 145 -10.43 7.12 -12.12
N LEU A 146 -9.34 6.97 -12.89
CA LEU A 146 -8.45 5.82 -12.78
C LEU A 146 -7.80 5.72 -11.39
N GLN A 147 -7.34 6.85 -10.85
CA GLN A 147 -6.77 6.89 -9.50
C GLN A 147 -7.82 6.54 -8.43
N ARG A 148 -9.03 7.08 -8.54
CA ARG A 148 -10.14 6.79 -7.61
C ARG A 148 -10.50 5.31 -7.63
N LEU A 149 -10.64 4.73 -8.82
CA LEU A 149 -10.89 3.30 -9.00
C LEU A 149 -9.83 2.46 -8.29
N LEU A 150 -8.55 2.78 -8.49
CA LEU A 150 -7.43 2.05 -7.90
C LEU A 150 -7.43 2.15 -6.36
N GLN A 151 -7.73 3.34 -5.81
CA GLN A 151 -7.84 3.56 -4.36
C GLN A 151 -9.00 2.77 -3.74
N ASP A 152 -10.16 2.74 -4.40
CA ASP A 152 -11.31 1.97 -3.94
C ASP A 152 -11.02 0.47 -3.93
N LYS A 153 -10.39 -0.03 -5.00
CA LYS A 153 -9.92 -1.41 -5.09
C LYS A 153 -8.88 -1.73 -4.01
N GLN A 154 -7.95 -0.82 -3.74
CA GLN A 154 -6.94 -1.01 -2.68
C GLN A 154 -7.60 -1.14 -1.32
N LYS A 155 -8.57 -0.27 -1.03
CA LYS A 155 -9.32 -0.28 0.22
C LYS A 155 -10.11 -1.58 0.39
N GLU A 156 -10.77 -2.06 -0.65
CA GLU A 156 -11.49 -3.34 -0.63
C GLU A 156 -10.53 -4.51 -0.34
N LEU A 157 -9.42 -4.59 -1.08
CA LEU A 157 -8.42 -5.65 -0.93
C LEU A 157 -7.79 -5.64 0.47
N GLN A 158 -7.51 -4.45 1.02
CA GLN A 158 -6.96 -4.29 2.35
C GLN A 158 -7.92 -4.80 3.44
N GLN A 159 -9.23 -4.57 3.29
CA GLN A 159 -10.25 -5.11 4.20
C GLN A 159 -10.29 -6.65 4.13
N ILE A 160 -10.26 -7.22 2.93
CA ILE A 160 -10.25 -8.67 2.74
C ILE A 160 -8.99 -9.27 3.38
N ALA A 161 -7.82 -8.69 3.12
CA ALA A 161 -6.56 -9.16 3.68
C ALA A 161 -6.54 -9.13 5.22
N ASP A 162 -7.04 -8.06 5.84
CA ASP A 162 -7.11 -7.96 7.30
C ASP A 162 -8.15 -8.91 7.91
N HIS A 163 -9.28 -9.13 7.22
CA HIS A 163 -10.28 -10.12 7.62
C HIS A 163 -9.72 -11.53 7.57
N THR A 164 -9.10 -11.93 6.45
CA THR A 164 -8.43 -13.23 6.30
C THR A 164 -7.38 -13.42 7.38
N HIS A 165 -6.52 -12.42 7.62
CA HIS A 165 -5.50 -12.51 8.68
C HIS A 165 -6.11 -12.82 10.05
N THR A 166 -7.12 -12.05 10.46
CA THR A 166 -7.80 -12.24 11.76
C THR A 166 -8.46 -13.61 11.85
N TYR A 167 -9.12 -14.05 10.78
CA TYR A 167 -9.79 -15.34 10.71
C TYR A 167 -8.79 -16.51 10.86
N LEU A 168 -7.64 -16.44 10.17
CA LEU A 168 -6.61 -17.48 10.25
C LEU A 168 -5.96 -17.52 11.64
N GLU A 169 -5.73 -16.37 12.26
CA GLU A 169 -5.21 -16.27 13.63
C GLU A 169 -6.16 -16.94 14.64
N GLN A 170 -7.46 -16.67 14.54
CA GLN A 170 -8.48 -17.30 15.39
C GLN A 170 -8.53 -18.81 15.19
N ASN A 171 -8.44 -19.30 13.95
CA ASN A 171 -8.41 -20.72 13.65
C ASN A 171 -7.18 -21.42 14.23
N LEU A 172 -6.02 -20.76 14.19
CA LEU A 172 -4.79 -21.27 14.79
C LEU A 172 -4.92 -21.37 16.32
N GLN A 173 -5.49 -20.34 16.96
CA GLN A 173 -5.78 -20.36 18.39
C GLN A 173 -6.75 -21.49 18.76
N LEU A 174 -7.82 -21.69 17.98
CA LEU A 174 -8.77 -22.77 18.20
C LEU A 174 -8.11 -24.15 18.11
N ARG A 175 -7.24 -24.38 17.12
CA ARG A 175 -6.48 -25.65 17.03
C ARG A 175 -5.52 -25.84 18.19
N HIS A 176 -4.88 -24.77 18.64
CA HIS A 176 -4.03 -24.83 19.82
C HIS A 176 -4.85 -25.29 21.03
N LEU A 177 -6.01 -24.68 21.26
CA LEU A 177 -6.92 -25.08 22.33
C LEU A 177 -7.40 -26.53 22.19
N GLN A 178 -7.78 -26.95 20.97
CA GLN A 178 -8.17 -28.35 20.71
C GLN A 178 -7.03 -29.33 21.04
N SER A 179 -5.78 -28.99 20.73
CA SER A 179 -4.61 -29.79 21.09
C SER A 179 -4.43 -29.87 22.60
N GLN A 180 -4.56 -28.74 23.31
CA GLN A 180 -4.50 -28.70 24.78
C GLN A 180 -5.59 -29.56 25.42
N VAL A 181 -6.83 -29.48 24.93
CA VAL A 181 -7.95 -30.31 25.41
C VAL A 181 -7.67 -31.79 25.18
N LYS A 182 -7.16 -32.18 24.01
CA LYS A 182 -6.77 -33.58 23.73
C LYS A 182 -5.68 -34.06 24.69
N GLN A 183 -4.70 -33.21 25.02
CA GLN A 183 -3.66 -33.54 25.98
C GLN A 183 -4.24 -33.82 27.37
N VAL A 184 -5.15 -32.96 27.84
CA VAL A 184 -5.85 -33.13 29.12
C VAL A 184 -6.69 -34.41 29.14
N LEU A 185 -7.45 -34.69 28.07
CA LEU A 185 -8.21 -35.94 27.94
C LEU A 185 -7.31 -37.18 27.96
N GLY A 186 -6.12 -37.09 27.34
CA GLY A 186 -5.12 -38.15 27.40
C GLY A 186 -4.63 -38.42 28.83
N TRP A 187 -4.36 -37.37 29.61
CA TRP A 187 -3.99 -37.52 31.02
C TRP A 187 -5.10 -38.15 31.87
N ILE A 188 -6.36 -37.77 31.62
CA ILE A 188 -7.52 -38.36 32.32
C ILE A 188 -7.61 -39.86 32.01
N SER A 189 -7.55 -40.23 30.72
CA SER A 189 -7.63 -41.63 30.30
C SER A 189 -6.47 -42.48 30.85
N GLU A 190 -5.24 -41.93 30.88
CA GLU A 190 -4.08 -42.57 31.52
C GLU A 190 -4.30 -42.77 33.03
N GLY A 191 -4.89 -41.79 33.71
CA GLY A 191 -5.26 -41.90 35.12
C GLY A 191 -6.32 -42.98 35.37
N GLU A 192 -7.36 -43.04 34.53
CA GLU A 192 -8.42 -44.05 34.60
C GLU A 192 -7.89 -45.48 34.38
N MET A 193 -6.98 -45.67 33.42
CA MET A 193 -6.32 -46.96 33.19
C MET A 193 -5.52 -47.43 34.40
N LYS A 194 -4.74 -46.53 35.02
CA LYS A 194 -3.97 -46.84 36.23
C LYS A 194 -4.88 -47.19 37.39
N LEU A 195 -5.93 -46.41 37.63
CA LEU A 195 -6.92 -46.69 38.67
C LEU A 195 -7.59 -48.05 38.46
N SER A 196 -7.97 -48.38 37.22
CA SER A 196 -8.60 -49.66 36.88
C SER A 196 -7.68 -50.86 37.13
N SER A 197 -6.37 -50.72 36.91
CA SER A 197 -5.37 -51.77 37.22
C SER A 197 -5.18 -52.01 38.72
N CYS A 198 -5.51 -51.04 39.57
CA CYS A 198 -5.37 -51.12 41.02
C CYS A 198 -6.64 -51.63 41.75
N MET A 199 -7.73 -51.91 41.03
CA MET A 199 -9.02 -52.35 41.61
C MET A 199 -9.12 -53.86 41.89
N LEU A 200 -7.99 -54.57 41.95
CA LEU A 200 -7.95 -56.00 42.29
C LEU A 200 -8.04 -56.20 43.81
N ASN A 201 -8.84 -57.16 44.24
CA ASN A 201 -8.93 -57.53 45.65
C ASN A 201 -7.61 -58.17 46.10
N SER A 202 -6.89 -57.52 47.01
CA SER A 202 -5.64 -58.04 47.58
C SER A 202 -5.88 -59.36 48.32
N SER A 203 -5.02 -60.34 48.05
CA SER A 203 -5.06 -61.68 48.66
C SER A 203 -4.09 -61.83 49.85
N CYS A 204 -3.18 -60.87 50.06
CA CYS A 204 -2.24 -60.84 51.18
C CYS A 204 -1.74 -59.43 51.54
N LEU A 205 -1.28 -59.23 52.78
CA LEU A 205 -0.83 -57.92 53.31
C LEU A 205 0.22 -57.23 52.41
N SER A 206 1.19 -57.99 51.89
CA SER A 206 2.25 -57.45 51.01
C SER A 206 1.71 -56.87 49.69
N GLU A 207 0.64 -57.44 49.16
CA GLU A 207 -0.02 -56.98 47.94
C GLU A 207 -0.84 -55.71 48.24
N ALA A 208 -1.50 -55.64 49.40
CA ALA A 208 -2.21 -54.45 49.87
C ALA A 208 -1.25 -53.26 50.09
N GLU A 209 -0.10 -53.48 50.73
CA GLU A 209 0.93 -52.46 50.94
C GLU A 209 1.56 -51.99 49.62
N GLN A 210 1.65 -52.86 48.61
CA GLN A 210 2.09 -52.48 47.27
C GLN A 210 1.07 -51.60 46.55
N LEU A 211 -0.21 -52.00 46.57
CA LEU A 211 -1.30 -51.21 45.99
C LEU A 211 -1.43 -49.83 46.67
N GLN A 212 -1.22 -49.76 47.99
CA GLN A 212 -1.20 -48.48 48.72
C GLN A 212 -0.07 -47.56 48.23
N ARG A 213 1.16 -48.08 48.07
CA ARG A 213 2.29 -47.29 47.54
C ARG A 213 2.05 -46.82 46.11
N GLU A 214 1.42 -47.65 45.27
CA GLU A 214 1.05 -47.27 43.90
C GLU A 214 -0.03 -46.18 43.88
N HIS A 215 -1.01 -46.24 44.79
CA HIS A 215 -2.03 -45.21 44.96
C HIS A 215 -1.46 -43.86 45.41
N GLU A 216 -0.59 -43.84 46.42
CA GLU A 216 0.07 -42.62 46.91
C GLU A 216 0.91 -41.96 45.81
N ARG A 217 1.62 -42.77 45.00
CA ARG A 217 2.38 -42.30 43.85
C ARG A 217 1.47 -41.72 42.74
N LEU A 218 0.32 -42.33 42.50
CA LEU A 218 -0.67 -41.82 41.54
C LEU A 218 -1.24 -40.47 42.00
N GLN A 219 -1.56 -40.34 43.29
CA GLN A 219 -2.03 -39.09 43.88
C GLN A 219 -1.01 -37.95 43.69
N GLN A 220 0.27 -38.21 43.97
CA GLN A 220 1.33 -37.22 43.77
C GLN A 220 1.47 -36.80 42.29
N THR A 221 1.28 -37.74 41.35
CA THR A 221 1.32 -37.46 39.91
C THR A 221 0.16 -36.55 39.51
N ILE A 222 -1.05 -36.81 40.01
CA ILE A 222 -2.24 -35.99 39.76
C ILE A 222 -2.02 -34.56 40.29
N GLU A 223 -1.51 -34.42 41.52
CA GLU A 223 -1.23 -33.11 42.13
C GLU A 223 -0.21 -32.32 41.31
N VAL A 224 0.87 -32.94 40.84
CA VAL A 224 1.89 -32.28 40.00
C VAL A 224 1.33 -31.88 38.64
N THR A 225 0.57 -32.74 37.95
CA THR A 225 -0.04 -32.40 36.64
C THR A 225 -1.07 -31.28 36.78
N ALA A 226 -1.86 -31.27 37.87
CA ALA A 226 -2.80 -30.20 38.17
C ALA A 226 -2.09 -28.87 38.47
N ASP A 227 -1.03 -28.89 39.26
CA ASP A 227 -0.34 -27.68 39.67
C ASP A 227 0.60 -27.09 38.62
N THR A 228 1.22 -27.91 37.78
CA THR A 228 2.24 -27.45 36.83
C THR A 228 1.71 -27.36 35.41
N GLU A 229 1.16 -28.45 34.88
CA GLU A 229 0.78 -28.53 33.47
C GLU A 229 -0.55 -27.83 33.21
N ILE A 230 -1.57 -28.05 34.05
CA ILE A 230 -2.86 -27.38 33.91
C ILE A 230 -2.73 -25.87 34.19
N LYS A 231 -1.98 -25.44 35.22
CA LYS A 231 -1.72 -24.00 35.44
C LYS A 231 -0.95 -23.36 34.28
N HIS A 232 0.02 -24.05 33.68
CA HIS A 232 0.76 -23.55 32.52
C HIS A 232 -0.12 -23.46 31.26
N LEU A 233 -1.04 -24.41 31.04
CA LEU A 233 -2.05 -24.34 29.99
C LEU A 233 -3.00 -23.16 30.21
N MET A 234 -3.45 -22.95 31.45
CA MET A 234 -4.29 -21.81 31.84
C MET A 234 -3.57 -20.47 31.62
N LEU A 235 -2.29 -20.34 32.01
CA LEU A 235 -1.50 -19.12 31.77
C LEU A 235 -1.35 -18.84 30.26
N LYS A 236 -1.08 -19.87 29.45
CA LYS A 236 -0.98 -19.73 27.99
C LYS A 236 -2.30 -19.33 27.35
N SER A 237 -3.42 -19.82 27.86
CA SER A 237 -4.76 -19.42 27.41
C SER A 237 -5.13 -17.99 27.83
N SER A 238 -4.70 -17.55 29.02
CA SER A 238 -4.93 -16.19 29.53
C SER A 238 -4.06 -15.13 28.84
N GLY A 239 -2.89 -15.52 28.31
CA GLY A 239 -2.06 -14.68 27.45
C GLY A 239 -2.55 -14.57 25.99
N ALA A 240 -3.47 -15.45 25.58
CA ALA A 240 -4.16 -15.41 24.28
C ALA A 240 -5.48 -14.61 24.32
N GLY A 241 -5.66 -13.77 25.35
CA GLY A 241 -6.76 -12.83 25.44
C GLY A 241 -6.72 -11.79 24.32
N VAL A 242 -7.62 -11.96 23.36
CA VAL A 242 -8.15 -10.98 22.39
C VAL A 242 -7.74 -9.53 22.69
N PRO A 243 -6.83 -8.90 21.92
CA PRO A 243 -6.91 -7.46 21.78
C PRO A 243 -8.22 -7.21 21.03
N GLN A 244 -9.26 -6.79 21.76
CA GLN A 244 -10.48 -6.28 21.13
C GLN A 244 -10.04 -5.31 20.03
N GLY A 245 -10.60 -5.48 18.83
CA GLY A 245 -10.24 -4.80 17.58
C GLY A 245 -10.30 -3.26 17.59
N GLY A 246 -10.36 -2.60 18.75
CA GLY A 246 -10.09 -1.17 18.94
C GLY A 246 -8.62 -0.82 19.23
N GLY A 247 -7.76 -1.80 19.56
CA GLY A 247 -6.36 -1.54 19.95
C GLY A 247 -5.45 -1.11 18.80
N LEU A 248 -5.55 -1.76 17.63
CA LEU A 248 -4.77 -1.42 16.44
C LEU A 248 -5.23 -0.12 15.77
N VAL A 249 -6.54 0.20 15.82
CA VAL A 249 -7.05 1.49 15.35
C VAL A 249 -6.58 2.62 16.27
N ARG A 250 -6.57 2.43 17.60
CA ARG A 250 -6.01 3.41 18.54
C ARG A 250 -4.49 3.56 18.42
N ARG A 251 -3.74 2.48 18.19
CA ARG A 251 -2.28 2.54 17.96
C ARG A 251 -1.94 3.19 16.62
N ARG A 252 -2.68 2.91 15.53
CA ARG A 252 -2.53 3.61 14.25
C ARG A 252 -2.92 5.10 14.35
N ARG A 253 -3.98 5.44 15.10
CA ARG A 253 -4.40 6.84 15.32
C ARG A 253 -3.44 7.59 16.26
N ALA A 254 -2.82 6.91 17.22
CA ALA A 254 -1.77 7.47 18.08
C ALA A 254 -0.45 7.64 17.32
N ALA A 255 -0.06 6.68 16.48
CA ALA A 255 1.13 6.79 15.61
C ALA A 255 0.93 7.88 14.54
N ALA A 256 -0.26 7.99 13.93
CA ALA A 256 -0.58 9.07 12.99
C ALA A 256 -0.64 10.45 13.66
N ARG A 257 -1.14 10.55 14.91
CA ARG A 257 -1.09 11.80 15.68
C ARG A 257 0.33 12.17 16.15
N ALA A 258 1.16 11.19 16.49
CA ALA A 258 2.56 11.42 16.82
C ALA A 258 3.37 11.86 15.60
N ALA A 259 3.11 11.27 14.42
CA ALA A 259 3.72 11.70 13.16
C ALA A 259 3.26 13.11 12.73
N ALA A 260 1.97 13.44 12.91
CA ALA A 260 1.44 14.78 12.64
C ALA A 260 1.97 15.84 13.63
N ALA A 261 2.18 15.48 14.90
CA ALA A 261 2.80 16.36 15.90
C ALA A 261 4.30 16.58 15.63
N ALA A 262 5.01 15.54 15.16
CA ALA A 262 6.40 15.66 14.74
C ALA A 262 6.57 16.57 13.50
N HIS A 263 5.64 16.50 12.53
CA HIS A 263 5.63 17.39 11.36
C HIS A 263 5.26 18.85 11.70
N GLN A 264 4.46 19.10 12.75
CA GLN A 264 4.16 20.46 13.21
C GLN A 264 5.32 21.08 14.02
N GLN A 265 6.13 20.26 14.71
CA GLN A 265 7.31 20.75 15.42
C GLN A 265 8.52 21.04 14.52
N THR A 266 8.60 20.44 13.33
CA THR A 266 9.66 20.73 12.35
C THR A 266 9.42 22.01 11.54
N HIS A 267 8.21 22.57 11.55
CA HIS A 267 7.88 23.82 10.86
C HIS A 267 7.68 25.03 11.80
N GLY A 268 7.85 24.86 13.12
CA GLY A 268 7.64 25.91 14.12
C GLY A 268 8.90 26.58 14.66
N ALA A 269 10.09 26.25 14.14
CA ALA A 269 11.38 26.72 14.68
C ALA A 269 12.27 27.37 13.62
N GLU A 270 11.73 28.30 12.83
CA GLU A 270 12.53 29.35 12.19
C GLU A 270 11.92 30.71 12.54
N GLY A 271 12.57 31.41 13.46
CA GLY A 271 12.14 32.75 13.86
C GLY A 271 12.69 33.15 15.22
N GLY A 272 13.97 33.51 15.28
CA GLY A 272 14.55 34.10 16.49
C GLY A 272 16.08 34.12 16.50
N LEU A 273 16.67 35.04 15.73
CA LEU A 273 18.01 35.57 16.04
C LEU A 273 18.01 36.16 17.47
N PRO A 274 19.15 36.06 18.17
CA PRO A 274 19.67 37.30 18.73
C PRO A 274 21.17 37.49 18.47
N GLU A 275 21.51 38.71 18.08
CA GLU A 275 22.85 39.27 18.12
C GLU A 275 23.42 39.32 19.54
N GLY A 276 24.74 39.14 19.62
CA GLY A 276 25.62 39.93 20.48
C GLY A 276 25.71 39.55 21.96
N THR A 277 26.88 39.07 22.40
CA THR A 277 27.87 39.92 23.09
C THR A 277 29.05 39.09 23.59
N ALA A 278 30.22 39.71 23.52
CA ALA A 278 31.50 39.19 23.95
C ALA A 278 31.61 39.02 25.46
N THR A 279 32.27 37.95 25.90
CA THR A 279 33.12 37.97 27.09
C THR A 279 34.33 37.07 26.90
N LYS A 280 35.50 37.72 26.91
CA LYS A 280 36.80 37.13 27.30
C LYS A 280 36.63 36.26 28.53
N ASN A 281 37.29 35.10 28.56
CA ASN A 281 38.03 34.71 29.75
C ASN A 281 39.19 33.78 29.44
N THR A 282 40.26 34.12 30.13
CA THR A 282 41.64 33.66 30.06
C THR A 282 41.81 32.38 30.90
N PHE A 283 42.96 31.73 30.69
CA PHE A 283 43.75 30.95 31.64
C PHE A 283 43.65 29.40 31.61
N SER A 284 44.75 28.82 31.10
CA SER A 284 45.71 27.95 31.80
C SER A 284 45.53 26.42 31.83
N SER A 285 46.56 25.79 31.23
CA SER A 285 47.51 24.84 31.83
C SER A 285 47.45 23.37 31.38
N LEU A 286 48.65 22.95 30.95
CA LEU A 286 49.20 21.62 30.64
C LEU A 286 48.90 21.08 29.23
#